data_AF-A0A6A8LTM5-F1
#
_entry.id   AF-A0A6A8LTM5-F1
#
_cell.length_a   1.000
_cell.length_b   1.000
_cell.length_c   1.000
_cell.angle_alpha   90.00
_cell.angle_beta   90.00
_cell.angle_gamma   90.00
#
_symmetry.space_group_name_H-M   'P 1'
#
loop_
_entity.id
_entity.type
_entity.pdbx_description
1 polymer ?
#
loop_
_entity_poly.entity_id
_entity_poly.type
_entity_poly.pdbx_seq_one_letter_code
_entity_poly.pdbx_strand_id
1 'polypeptide(L)'
;GTNGAFMGHEIQDIMDAAGKDRQVYWINVHVPTRRWQDQVNQDLASASKKYKNLHIIDWFSYSQNHADWFYNDNVHPNPHGLEYYGSFVAKKIVK
;
A
#
# COMPACT_ATOMS: atom_id res chain seq x y z
N GLY A 1 0.89 7.85 2.81
CA GLY A 1 1.13 6.96 1.65
C GLY A 1 2.49 7.24 1.03
N THR A 2 2.70 6.95 -0.25
CA THR A 2 4.02 7.12 -0.90
C THR A 2 4.55 8.55 -0.77
N ASN A 3 3.68 9.54 -0.92
CA ASN A 3 4.02 10.97 -0.95
C ASN A 3 3.98 11.69 0.42
N GLY A 4 3.85 10.96 1.53
CA GLY A 4 3.84 11.56 2.87
C GLY A 4 3.30 10.61 3.93
N ALA A 5 3.61 10.86 5.20
CA ALA A 5 3.01 10.13 6.31
C ALA A 5 1.51 10.41 6.42
N PHE A 6 0.81 9.62 7.23
CA PHE A 6 -0.55 9.92 7.64
C PHE A 6 -0.54 10.54 9.04
N MET A 7 -1.53 11.37 9.34
CA MET A 7 -1.95 11.66 10.70
C MET A 7 -2.86 10.53 11.20
N GLY A 8 -2.84 10.25 12.50
CA GLY A 8 -3.54 9.08 13.06
C GLY A 8 -5.06 9.04 12.82
N HIS A 9 -5.69 10.19 12.56
CA HIS A 9 -7.13 10.27 12.26
C HIS A 9 -7.46 10.03 10.77
N GLU A 10 -6.53 10.23 9.84
CA GLU A 10 -6.85 10.19 8.40
C GLU A 10 -7.27 8.80 7.91
N ILE A 11 -6.67 7.74 8.47
CA ILE A 11 -7.11 6.36 8.17
C ILE A 11 -8.53 6.13 8.69
N GLN A 12 -8.86 6.68 9.86
CA GLN A 12 -10.21 6.59 10.39
C GLN A 12 -11.20 7.34 9.51
N ASP A 13 -10.90 8.57 9.10
CA ASP A 13 -11.78 9.36 8.24
C ASP A 13 -12.08 8.65 6.92
N ILE A 14 -11.08 7.99 6.32
CA ILE A 14 -11.26 7.19 5.11
C ILE A 14 -12.18 6.00 5.36
N MET A 15 -11.98 5.27 6.46
CA MET A 15 -12.79 4.11 6.80
C MET A 15 -14.23 4.50 7.18
N ASP A 16 -14.42 5.63 7.86
CA ASP A 16 -15.74 6.16 8.21
C ASP A 16 -16.47 6.65 6.95
N ALA A 17 -15.75 7.35 6.05
CA ALA A 17 -16.27 7.75 4.75
C ALA A 17 -16.62 6.55 3.86
N ALA A 18 -15.89 5.44 3.96
CA ALA A 18 -16.19 4.18 3.28
C ALA A 18 -17.39 3.45 3.93
N GLY A 19 -17.60 3.61 5.23
CA GLY A 19 -18.64 2.89 5.96
C GLY A 19 -18.40 1.38 5.96
N LYS A 20 -19.37 0.62 6.49
CA LYS A 20 -19.22 -0.82 6.74
C LYS A 20 -19.56 -1.70 5.53
N ASP A 21 -20.30 -1.16 4.56
CA ASP A 21 -20.83 -1.94 3.42
C ASP A 21 -19.87 -2.02 2.23
N ARG A 22 -18.75 -1.28 2.27
CA ARG A 22 -17.71 -1.29 1.24
C ARG A 22 -16.47 -2.02 1.74
N GLN A 23 -15.85 -2.80 0.86
CA GLN A 23 -14.50 -3.32 1.08
C GLN A 23 -13.49 -2.25 0.66
N VAL A 24 -12.51 -1.98 1.52
CA VAL A 24 -11.42 -1.04 1.26
C VAL A 24 -10.15 -1.86 1.03
N TYR A 25 -9.57 -1.73 -0.15
CA TYR A 25 -8.28 -2.35 -0.49
C TYR A 25 -7.22 -1.26 -0.53
N TRP A 26 -6.20 -1.38 0.33
CA TRP A 26 -5.14 -0.38 0.44
C TRP A 26 -3.78 -1.01 0.16
N ILE A 27 -3.07 -0.48 -0.82
CA ILE A 27 -1.71 -0.90 -1.18
C ILE A 27 -0.71 -0.24 -0.23
N ASN A 28 0.11 -1.03 0.48
CA ASN A 28 1.18 -0.50 1.31
C ASN A 28 2.36 0.00 0.45
N VAL A 29 3.31 0.73 1.02
CA VAL A 29 4.23 1.58 0.24
C VAL A 29 5.64 1.01 0.17
N HIS A 30 6.22 1.03 -1.03
CA HIS A 30 7.65 0.86 -1.29
C HIS A 30 8.23 2.24 -1.64
N VAL A 31 8.90 2.86 -0.68
CA VAL A 31 9.48 4.19 -0.80
C VAL A 31 10.75 4.28 0.07
N PRO A 32 11.78 3.46 -0.20
CA PRO A 32 12.91 3.25 0.70
C PRO A 32 13.76 4.52 0.91
N THR A 33 13.60 5.51 0.04
CA THR A 33 14.25 6.82 0.14
C THR A 33 13.60 7.77 1.15
N ARG A 34 12.49 7.36 1.80
CA ARG A 34 11.70 8.23 2.69
C ARG A 34 11.54 7.63 4.08
N ARG A 35 11.85 8.45 5.10
CA ARG A 35 11.79 8.08 6.53
C ARG A 35 10.44 7.58 7.03
N TRP A 36 9.35 7.88 6.32
CA TRP A 36 7.98 7.55 6.74
C TRP A 36 7.48 6.21 6.20
N GLN A 37 8.23 5.52 5.34
CA GLN A 37 7.80 4.24 4.75
C GLN A 37 7.32 3.26 5.83
N ASP A 38 8.18 3.00 6.82
CA ASP A 38 7.93 1.96 7.81
C ASP A 38 6.79 2.34 8.73
N GLN A 39 6.69 3.63 9.11
CA GLN A 39 5.56 4.17 9.86
C GLN A 39 4.25 3.95 9.10
N VAL A 40 4.19 4.34 7.82
CA VAL A 40 3.01 4.17 6.96
C VAL A 40 2.61 2.70 6.86
N ASN A 41 3.56 1.80 6.64
CA ASN A 41 3.29 0.37 6.52
C ASN A 41 2.80 -0.24 7.84
N GLN A 42 3.35 0.19 8.98
CA GLN A 42 2.92 -0.22 10.32
C GLN A 42 1.52 0.30 10.66
N ASP A 43 1.20 1.54 10.30
CA ASP A 43 -0.12 2.13 10.53
C ASP A 43 -1.20 1.39 9.74
N LEU A 44 -0.92 1.07 8.47
CA LEU A 44 -1.82 0.27 7.62
C LEU A 44 -2.02 -1.15 8.19
N ALA A 45 -0.94 -1.80 8.63
CA ALA A 45 -1.02 -3.13 9.24
C ALA A 45 -1.78 -3.13 10.58
N SER A 46 -1.71 -2.03 11.33
CA SER A 46 -2.46 -1.86 12.58
C SER A 46 -3.94 -1.57 12.30
N ALA A 47 -4.22 -0.73 11.31
CA ALA A 47 -5.58 -0.42 10.89
C ALA A 47 -6.33 -1.65 10.35
N SER A 48 -5.67 -2.53 9.60
CA SER A 48 -6.30 -3.75 9.09
C SER A 48 -6.68 -4.76 10.18
N LYS A 49 -6.06 -4.67 11.37
CA LYS A 49 -6.49 -5.43 12.55
C LYS A 49 -7.74 -4.82 13.20
N LYS A 50 -7.93 -3.51 13.09
CA LYS A 50 -9.08 -2.75 13.63
C LYS A 50 -10.31 -2.85 12.72
N TYR A 51 -10.14 -2.70 11.41
CA TYR A 51 -11.23 -2.65 10.44
C TYR A 51 -11.30 -3.94 9.63
N LYS A 52 -12.35 -4.75 9.84
CA LYS A 52 -12.51 -6.04 9.15
C LYS A 52 -12.72 -5.91 7.63
N ASN A 53 -13.18 -4.76 7.16
CA ASN A 53 -13.37 -4.46 5.74
C ASN A 53 -12.15 -3.74 5.11
N LEU A 54 -11.03 -3.62 5.82
CA LEU A 54 -9.78 -3.08 5.30
C LEU A 54 -8.80 -4.21 4.98
N HIS A 55 -8.45 -4.33 3.71
CA HIS A 55 -7.54 -5.33 3.17
C HIS A 55 -6.25 -4.67 2.70
N ILE A 56 -5.10 -5.10 3.23
CA ILE A 56 -3.82 -4.59 2.79
C ILE A 56 -3.28 -5.42 1.63
N ILE A 57 -3.02 -4.76 0.50
CA ILE A 57 -2.27 -5.32 -0.62
C ILE A 57 -0.79 -5.06 -0.35
N ASP A 58 -0.07 -6.12 0.02
CA ASP A 58 1.34 -6.05 0.43
C ASP A 58 2.30 -5.93 -0.76
N TRP A 59 2.29 -4.76 -1.40
CA TRP A 59 3.23 -4.40 -2.46
C TRP A 59 4.65 -4.24 -1.93
N PHE A 60 4.83 -3.68 -0.74
CA PHE A 60 6.14 -3.46 -0.12
C PHE A 60 6.97 -4.73 -0.07
N SER A 61 6.43 -5.82 0.49
CA SER A 61 7.15 -7.10 0.57
C SER A 61 7.29 -7.75 -0.81
N TYR A 62 6.26 -7.62 -1.66
CA TYR A 62 6.26 -8.24 -2.98
C TYR A 62 7.29 -7.63 -3.94
N SER A 63 7.49 -6.32 -3.85
CA SER A 63 8.48 -5.61 -4.67
C SER A 63 9.86 -5.54 -4.01
N GLN A 64 9.98 -6.02 -2.77
CA GLN A 64 11.26 -6.03 -2.06
C GLN A 64 12.27 -6.91 -2.81
N ASN A 65 13.49 -6.39 -3.01
CA ASN A 65 14.57 -7.03 -3.76
C ASN A 65 14.40 -7.06 -5.29
N HIS A 66 13.42 -6.34 -5.84
CA HIS A 66 13.22 -6.18 -7.29
C HIS A 66 13.62 -4.77 -7.75
N ALA A 67 14.88 -4.38 -7.55
CA ALA A 67 15.35 -3.04 -7.92
C ALA A 67 15.19 -2.74 -9.42
N ASP A 68 15.22 -3.77 -10.27
CA ASP A 68 14.99 -3.72 -11.70
C ASP A 68 13.53 -3.43 -12.09
N TRP A 69 12.58 -3.50 -11.16
CA TRP A 69 11.19 -3.11 -11.39
C TRP A 69 10.96 -1.61 -11.30
N PHE A 70 11.93 -0.85 -10.79
CA PHE A 70 11.78 0.57 -10.52
C PHE A 70 12.65 1.42 -11.45
N TYR A 71 12.32 2.70 -11.56
CA TYR A 71 13.25 3.71 -12.04
C TYR A 71 14.33 3.99 -10.98
N ASN A 72 15.31 4.84 -11.33
CA ASN A 72 16.46 5.17 -10.48
C ASN A 72 16.10 5.73 -9.08
N ASP A 73 14.88 6.24 -8.89
CA ASP A 73 14.42 6.71 -7.58
C ASP A 73 14.01 5.59 -6.62
N ASN A 74 13.89 4.35 -7.12
CA ASN A 74 13.45 3.17 -6.39
C ASN A 74 12.05 3.32 -5.76
N VAL A 75 11.18 4.13 -6.38
CA VAL A 75 9.80 4.38 -5.95
C VAL A 75 8.83 4.13 -7.08
N HIS A 76 9.10 4.67 -8.27
CA HIS A 76 8.19 4.54 -9.41
C HIS A 76 8.47 3.23 -10.18
N PRO A 77 7.49 2.33 -10.33
CA PRO A 77 7.65 1.17 -11.20
C PRO A 77 7.89 1.61 -12.65
N ASN A 78 8.85 0.96 -13.31
CA ASN A 78 9.10 1.11 -14.74
C ASN A 78 8.16 0.19 -15.55
N PRO A 79 8.18 0.19 -16.90
CA PRO A 79 7.28 -0.66 -17.69
C PRO A 79 7.34 -2.16 -17.33
N HIS A 80 8.53 -2.68 -17.00
CA HIS A 80 8.68 -4.07 -16.56
C HIS A 80 8.03 -4.29 -15.19
N GLY A 81 8.28 -3.40 -14.22
CA GLY A 81 7.66 -3.46 -12.89
C GLY A 81 6.14 -3.29 -12.90
N LEU A 82 5.59 -2.52 -13.84
CA LEU A 82 4.15 -2.29 -13.98
C LEU A 82 3.38 -3.57 -14.32
N GLU A 83 3.99 -4.49 -15.08
CA GLU A 83 3.38 -5.80 -15.39
C GLU A 83 3.14 -6.61 -14.12
N TYR A 84 4.10 -6.61 -13.20
CA TYR A 84 4.00 -7.27 -11.90
C TYR A 84 3.06 -6.53 -10.94
N TYR A 85 3.16 -5.20 -10.88
CA TYR A 85 2.30 -4.37 -10.03
C TYR A 85 0.82 -4.58 -10.36
N GLY A 86 0.44 -4.42 -11.63
CA GLY A 86 -0.94 -4.55 -12.08
C GLY A 86 -1.49 -5.95 -11.83
N SER A 87 -0.73 -6.98 -12.22
CA SER A 87 -1.13 -8.38 -12.04
C SER A 87 -1.26 -8.75 -10.55
N PHE A 88 -0.35 -8.28 -9.70
CA PHE A 88 -0.39 -8.53 -8.27
C PHE A 88 -1.60 -7.87 -7.61
N VAL A 89 -1.86 -6.60 -7.89
CA VAL A 89 -3.02 -5.87 -7.36
C VAL A 89 -4.33 -6.53 -7.80
N ALA A 90 -4.48 -6.83 -9.10
CA ALA A 90 -5.67 -7.51 -9.61
C ALA A 90 -5.91 -8.86 -8.92
N LYS A 91 -4.85 -9.68 -8.78
CA LYS A 91 -4.92 -10.98 -8.09
C LYS A 91 -5.31 -10.85 -6.62
N LYS A 92 -5.01 -9.73 -5.95
CA LYS A 92 -5.37 -9.52 -4.55
C LYS A 92 -6.80 -9.03 -4.36
N ILE A 93 -7.37 -8.35 -5.35
CA ILE A 93 -8.75 -7.86 -5.33
C ILE A 93 -9.75 -8.96 -5.70
N VAL A 94 -9.43 -9.79 -6.71
CA VAL A 94 -10.34 -10.81 -7.27
C VAL A 94 -10.38 -12.12 -6.44
N LYS A 95 -9.76 -12.13 -5.26
CA LYS A 95 -9.70 -13.32 -4.39
C LYS A 95 -11.02 -13.66 -3.72
#